data_AF-A0A336NF87-F1
#
_entry.id   AF-A0A336NF87-F1
#
_cell.length_a   1.000
_cell.length_b   1.000
_cell.length_c   1.000
_cell.angle_alpha   90.00
_cell.angle_beta   90.00
_cell.angle_gamma   90.00
#
_symmetry.space_group_name_H-M   'P 1'
#
loop_
_entity.id
_entity.type
_entity.pdbx_description
1 polymer ?
#
loop_
_entity_poly.entity_id
_entity_poly.type
_entity_poly.pdbx_seq_one_letter_code
_entity_poly.pdbx_strand_id
1 'polypeptide(L)' 'MERLPDGWLPCDGRAYSRYVYWDLFCVIGTTWGEGDGVTTFNVPDFRGMFLRGLDNERNLDPWRSFASIQPCS' A
#
# COMPACT_ATOMS: atom_id res chain seq x y z
N MET A 1 -3.75 21.78 3.99
CA MET A 1 -2.86 20.65 3.68
C MET A 1 -2.18 20.28 4.98
N GLU A 2 -2.52 19.13 5.53
CA GLU A 2 -1.99 18.69 6.82
C GLU A 2 -0.49 18.41 6.65
N ARG A 3 0.34 18.97 7.55
CA ARG A 3 1.79 18.79 7.48
C ARG A 3 2.11 17.36 7.89
N LEU A 4 2.58 16.56 6.95
CA LEU A 4 3.09 15.23 7.26
C LEU A 4 4.41 15.37 8.04
N PRO A 5 4.63 14.54 9.06
CA PRO A 5 5.94 14.44 9.70
C PRO A 5 7.00 13.97 8.69
N ASP A 6 8.24 14.39 8.92
CA ASP A 6 9.35 14.02 8.06
C ASP A 6 9.52 12.48 8.05
N GLY A 7 9.80 11.93 6.86
CA GLY A 7 9.93 10.48 6.64
C GLY A 7 8.62 9.75 6.37
N TRP A 8 7.48 10.45 6.36
CA TRP A 8 6.18 9.85 6.03
C TRP A 8 5.68 10.25 4.66
N LEU A 9 5.07 9.28 3.96
CA LEU A 9 4.39 9.49 2.70
C LEU A 9 2.88 9.26 2.85
N PRO A 10 2.04 10.05 2.15
CA PRO A 10 0.61 9.79 2.13
C PRO A 10 0.31 8.49 1.37
N CYS A 11 -0.68 7.73 1.84
CA CYS A 11 -1.22 6.58 1.11
C CYS A 11 -2.28 7.06 0.08
N ASP A 12 -1.82 7.68 -1.01
CA ASP A 12 -2.65 8.28 -2.06
C ASP A 12 -2.50 7.64 -3.45
N GLY A 13 -1.88 6.46 -3.53
CA GLY A 13 -1.68 5.72 -4.77
C GLY A 13 -0.58 6.26 -5.69
N ARG A 14 0.19 7.28 -5.28
CA ARG A 14 1.24 7.86 -6.13
C ARG A 14 2.45 6.95 -6.30
N ALA A 15 3.16 7.17 -7.40
CA ALA A 15 4.44 6.54 -7.65
C ALA A 15 5.58 7.36 -7.00
N TYR A 16 6.48 6.67 -6.31
CA TYR A 16 7.68 7.25 -5.69
C TYR A 16 8.94 6.51 -6.16
N SER A 17 10.09 7.19 -6.10
CA SER A 17 11.37 6.60 -6.53
C SER A 17 11.83 5.49 -5.60
N ARG A 18 12.20 4.34 -6.17
CA ARG A 18 12.83 3.20 -5.47
C ARG A 18 14.18 3.58 -4.85
N TYR A 19 14.88 4.54 -5.42
CA TYR A 19 16.20 4.97 -4.93
C TYR A 19 16.09 5.90 -3.73
N VAL A 20 15.13 6.84 -3.76
CA VAL A 20 14.92 7.80 -2.67
C VAL A 20 14.29 7.13 -1.45
N TYR A 21 13.34 6.21 -1.68
CA TYR A 21 12.61 5.50 -0.62
C TYR A 21 12.93 4.00 -0.62
N TRP A 22 14.23 3.67 -0.62
CA TRP A 22 14.74 2.30 -0.70
C TRP A 22 14.16 1.40 0.40
N ASP A 23 14.22 1.83 1.66
CA ASP A 23 13.74 1.02 2.79
C ASP A 23 12.24 0.72 2.68
N LEU A 24 11.45 1.70 2.23
CA LEU A 24 10.01 1.50 2.02
C LEU A 24 9.75 0.51 0.87
N PHE A 25 10.47 0.66 -0.24
CA PHE A 25 10.36 -0.26 -1.37
C PHE A 25 10.77 -1.69 -1.00
N CYS A 26 11.81 -1.88 -0.19
CA CYS A 26 12.21 -3.20 0.30
C CYS A 26 11.11 -3.89 1.13
N VAL A 27 10.27 -3.13 1.82
CA VAL A 27 9.20 -3.68 2.67
C VAL A 27 7.92 -3.95 1.88
N ILE A 28 7.45 -3.00 1.07
CA ILE A 28 6.15 -3.13 0.39
C ILE A 28 6.25 -3.61 -1.07
N GLY A 29 7.45 -3.54 -1.65
CA GLY A 29 7.70 -3.91 -3.04
C GLY A 29 6.77 -3.21 -4.03
N THR A 30 6.17 -4.02 -4.90
CA THR A 30 5.22 -3.57 -5.93
C THR A 30 3.79 -4.01 -5.65
N THR A 31 3.46 -4.42 -4.40
CA THR A 31 2.12 -4.90 -4.04
C THR A 31 1.01 -3.91 -4.41
N TRP A 32 1.29 -2.61 -4.35
CA TRP A 32 0.35 -1.53 -4.64
C TRP A 32 0.50 -0.94 -6.05
N GLY A 33 1.30 -1.58 -6.91
CA GLY A 33 1.58 -1.17 -8.28
C GLY A 33 3.07 -1.08 -8.57
N GLU A 34 3.45 -1.42 -9.80
CA GLU A 34 4.86 -1.46 -10.23
C GLU A 34 5.45 -0.07 -10.56
N GLY A 35 4.63 0.99 -10.54
CA GLY A 35 5.02 2.31 -11.03
C GLY A 35 5.33 2.27 -12.52
N ASP A 36 6.51 2.75 -12.88
CA ASP A 36 7.11 2.67 -14.22
C ASP A 36 7.81 1.33 -14.49
N GLY A 37 7.76 0.37 -13.56
CA GLY A 37 8.38 -0.95 -13.68
C GLY A 37 9.89 -0.98 -13.44
N VAL A 38 10.56 0.17 -13.36
CA VAL A 38 12.03 0.25 -13.32
C VAL A 38 12.52 1.08 -12.14
N THR A 39 12.12 2.36 -12.06
CA THR A 39 12.70 3.33 -11.12
C THR A 39 11.74 3.75 -10.01
N THR A 40 10.47 3.39 -10.12
CA THR A 40 9.41 3.80 -9.21
C THR A 40 8.57 2.63 -8.71
N PHE A 41 7.83 2.85 -7.64
CA PHE A 41 6.85 1.93 -7.07
C PHE A 41 5.66 2.72 -6.54
N ASN A 42 4.49 2.09 -6.47
CA ASN A 42 3.29 2.75 -5.96
C ASN A 42 3.13 2.51 -4.47
N VAL A 43 2.64 3.53 -3.76
CA VAL A 43 2.13 3.39 -2.39
C VAL A 43 0.66 2.96 -2.41
N PRO A 44 0.12 2.42 -1.30
CA PRO A 44 -1.32 2.14 -1.22
C PRO A 44 -2.16 3.41 -1.48
N ASP A 45 -3.37 3.22 -1.99
CA ASP A 45 -4.40 4.26 -1.98
C ASP A 45 -5.48 3.86 -0.97
N PHE A 46 -5.54 4.55 0.17
CA PHE A 46 -6.53 4.28 1.21
C PHE A 46 -7.60 5.35 1.31
N ARG A 47 -7.65 6.28 0.37
CA ARG A 47 -8.62 7.38 0.40
C ARG A 47 -10.03 6.82 0.22
N GLY A 48 -10.91 7.11 1.18
CA GLY A 48 -12.29 6.59 1.18
C GLY A 48 -12.43 5.10 1.51
N MET A 49 -11.35 4.45 1.96
CA MET A 49 -11.36 3.04 2.34
C MET A 49 -11.33 2.86 3.86
N PHE A 50 -11.90 1.74 4.31
CA PHE A 50 -11.68 1.25 5.68
C PHE A 50 -10.66 0.14 5.67
N LEU A 51 -9.66 0.24 6.55
CA LEU A 51 -8.68 -0.82 6.74
C LEU A 51 -9.27 -1.94 7.58
N ARG A 52 -9.08 -3.17 7.11
CA ARG A 52 -9.42 -4.41 7.81
C ARG A 52 -8.15 -5.23 7.97
N GLY A 53 -7.97 -5.86 9.13
CA GLY A 53 -6.87 -6.79 9.36
C GLY A 53 -6.97 -8.02 8.45
N LEU A 54 -5.82 -8.51 7.97
CA LEU A 54 -5.76 -9.80 7.30
C LEU A 54 -6.00 -10.91 8.33
N ASP A 55 -6.77 -11.94 7.93
CA ASP A 55 -7.14 -13.06 8.79
C ASP A 55 -5.93 -13.78 9.40
N ASN A 56 -4.87 -13.96 8.61
CA ASN A 56 -3.58 -14.52 9.03
C ASN A 56 -3.73 -15.75 9.95
N GLU A 57 -4.39 -16.79 9.42
CA GLU A 57 -4.59 -18.11 10.05
C GLU A 57 -5.64 -18.16 11.17
N ARG A 58 -6.40 -17.08 11.40
CA ARG A 58 -7.51 -17.07 12.36
C ARG A 58 -8.77 -17.78 11.84
N ASN A 59 -8.87 -18.02 10.54
CA ASN A 59 -9.93 -18.72 9.82
C ASN A 59 -11.33 -18.09 9.96
N LEU A 60 -11.41 -16.77 10.15
CA LEU A 60 -12.65 -16.00 10.15
C LEU A 60 -12.98 -15.38 8.77
N ASP A 61 -11.96 -15.04 7.99
CA ASP A 61 -12.11 -14.52 6.62
C ASP A 61 -11.13 -15.22 5.65
N PRO A 62 -11.24 -16.56 5.48
CA PRO A 62 -10.21 -17.38 4.80
C PRO A 62 -10.13 -17.16 3.29
N TRP A 63 -11.13 -16.51 2.70
CA TRP A 63 -11.22 -16.29 1.25
C TRP A 63 -10.59 -14.96 0.82
N ARG A 64 -9.92 -14.24 1.73
CA ARG A 64 -9.30 -12.94 1.45
C ARG A 64 -7.80 -13.06 1.35
N SER A 65 -7.27 -12.45 0.29
CA SER A 65 -5.83 -12.30 0.08
C SER A 65 -5.34 -10.97 0.66
N PHE A 66 -4.08 -10.93 1.04
CA PHE A 66 -3.40 -9.69 1.42
C PHE A 66 -3.58 -8.61 0.33
N ALA A 67 -3.78 -7.36 0.77
CA ALA A 67 -4.00 -6.18 -0.09
C ALA A 67 -5.21 -6.25 -1.05
N SER A 68 -6.12 -7.22 -0.89
CA SER A 68 -7.33 -7.28 -1.71
C SER A 68 -8.37 -6.21 -1.32
N ILE A 69 -8.98 -5.56 -2.33
CA ILE A 69 -10.06 -4.59 -2.12
C ILE A 69 -11.38 -5.33 -1.94
N GLN A 70 -12.16 -4.92 -0.95
CA GLN A 70 -13.53 -5.40 -0.73
C GLN A 70 -14.53 -4.37 -1.28
N PRO A 71 -15.22 -4.66 -2.39
CA PRO A 71 -16.25 -3.77 -2.92
C PRO A 71 -17.50 -3.81 -2.03
N CYS A 72 -18.32 -2.75 -2.11
CA CYS A 72 -19.69 -2.81 -1.63
C CYS A 72 -20.43 -3.86 -2.47
N SER A 73 -21.13 -4.78 -1.80
CA SER A 73 -22.05 -5.74 -2.43
C SER A 73 -23.16 -5.04 -3.20
#